data_AF-A0A2V1K5G4-F1
#
_entry.id   AF-A0A2V1K5G4-F1
#
_cell.length_a   1.000
_cell.length_b   1.000
_cell.length_c   1.000
_cell.angle_alpha   90.00
_cell.angle_beta   90.00
_cell.angle_gamma   90.00
#
_symmetry.space_group_name_H-M   'P 1'
#
loop_
_entity.id
_entity.type
_entity.pdbx_description
1 polymer ?
#
loop_
_entity_poly.entity_id
_entity_poly.type
_entity_poly.pdbx_seq_one_letter_code
_entity_poly.pdbx_strand_id
1 'polypeptide(L)'
;MLQMVLPTAEQLIENFNSTLPEQERVLESAAQNVKLGLERDSEIFRSFTQLQFFVLTVDFDMRVMLRALLVDPQNRLTAEKFLALTLEEADESVGGMINGFNKAMRLSSKDSGRDLFDIERFTEEERKFKQAMKEMRDDKEFNQILRLIRNTVSGHIVGDKVGIQNSAIWVLTRKDVPRNVEGVMSSHVVRYAVSTLGALDEFAHGLQRCLQQERTNDNSHQSTAPPAV
;
A
#
# COMPACT_ATOMS: atom_id res chain seq x y z
N MET A 1 -20.51 3.21 -16.39
CA MET A 1 -20.05 2.53 -15.17
C MET A 1 -19.71 1.10 -15.56
N LEU A 2 -18.42 0.78 -15.67
CA LEU A 2 -17.98 -0.61 -15.78
C LEU A 2 -18.08 -1.21 -14.38
N GLN A 3 -18.95 -2.20 -14.17
CA GLN A 3 -18.93 -3.00 -12.96
C GLN A 3 -17.58 -3.71 -12.91
N MET A 4 -16.77 -3.41 -11.90
CA MET A 4 -15.56 -4.17 -11.61
C MET A 4 -15.99 -5.60 -11.25
N VAL A 5 -15.73 -6.55 -12.13
CA VAL A 5 -15.96 -7.97 -11.84
C VAL A 5 -14.86 -8.41 -10.88
N LEU A 6 -15.23 -8.66 -9.62
CA LEU A 6 -14.29 -9.18 -8.63
C LEU A 6 -13.82 -10.58 -9.07
N PRO A 7 -12.52 -10.91 -8.93
CA PRO A 7 -12.04 -12.28 -9.11
C PRO A 7 -12.74 -13.24 -8.15
N THR A 8 -12.81 -14.52 -8.50
CA THR A 8 -13.36 -15.53 -7.58
C THR A 8 -12.45 -15.71 -6.37
N ALA A 9 -13.00 -16.26 -5.28
CA ALA A 9 -12.19 -16.56 -4.09
C ALA A 9 -11.01 -17.48 -4.41
N GLU A 10 -11.21 -18.49 -5.26
CA GLU A 10 -10.16 -19.41 -5.70
C GLU A 10 -9.04 -18.68 -6.45
N GLN A 11 -9.40 -17.78 -7.37
CA GLN A 11 -8.43 -16.96 -8.11
C GLN A 11 -7.64 -16.04 -7.19
N LEU A 12 -8.29 -15.41 -6.21
CA LEU A 12 -7.61 -14.58 -5.22
C LEU A 12 -6.63 -15.41 -4.38
N ILE A 13 -7.07 -16.57 -3.87
CA ILE A 13 -6.23 -17.46 -3.06
C ILE A 13 -5.01 -17.92 -3.86
N GLU A 14 -5.19 -18.37 -5.10
CA GLU A 14 -4.11 -18.82 -5.97
C GLU A 14 -3.12 -17.69 -6.25
N ASN A 15 -3.62 -16.51 -6.62
CA ASN A 15 -2.80 -15.32 -6.83
C ASN A 15 -1.98 -15.00 -5.57
N PHE A 16 -2.61 -14.89 -4.40
CA PHE A 16 -1.90 -14.59 -3.15
C PHE A 16 -0.86 -15.65 -2.79
N ASN A 17 -1.19 -16.94 -2.96
CA ASN A 17 -0.23 -18.03 -2.72
C ASN A 17 1.02 -17.90 -3.61
N SER A 18 0.84 -17.45 -4.86
CA SER A 18 1.96 -17.29 -5.80
C SER A 18 2.78 -16.01 -5.56
N THR A 19 2.14 -14.92 -5.11
CA THR A 19 2.80 -13.60 -5.01
C THR A 19 3.40 -13.32 -3.64
N LEU A 20 2.78 -13.78 -2.54
CA LEU A 20 3.19 -13.42 -1.17
C LEU A 20 4.67 -13.72 -0.87
N PRO A 21 5.25 -14.88 -1.27
CA PRO A 21 6.66 -15.15 -0.99
C PRO A 21 7.61 -14.15 -1.65
N GLU A 22 7.28 -13.67 -2.85
CA GLU A 22 8.10 -12.68 -3.53
C GLU A 22 7.90 -11.28 -2.94
N GLN A 23 6.66 -10.94 -2.57
CA GLN A 23 6.38 -9.66 -1.93
C GLN A 23 7.07 -9.51 -0.58
N GLU A 24 7.20 -10.59 0.19
CA GLU A 24 7.99 -10.60 1.43
C GLU A 24 9.45 -10.21 1.15
N ARG A 25 10.07 -10.79 0.10
CA ARG A 25 11.45 -10.42 -0.31
C ARG A 25 11.55 -8.97 -0.81
N VAL A 26 10.57 -8.51 -1.58
CA VAL A 26 10.51 -7.12 -2.05
C VAL A 26 10.40 -6.16 -0.85
N LEU A 27 9.63 -6.54 0.17
CA LEU A 27 9.48 -5.77 1.40
C LEU A 27 10.80 -5.70 2.19
N GLU A 28 11.52 -6.82 2.31
CA GLU A 28 12.86 -6.85 2.91
C GLU A 28 13.84 -5.93 2.16
N SER A 29 13.84 -5.96 0.82
CA SER A 29 14.66 -5.06 0.00
C SER A 29 14.26 -3.59 0.21
N ALA A 30 12.97 -3.29 0.27
CA ALA A 30 12.49 -1.93 0.55
C ALA A 30 12.89 -1.45 1.96
N ALA A 31 12.88 -2.33 2.97
CA ALA A 31 13.38 -2.02 4.31
C ALA A 31 14.88 -1.68 4.30
N GLN A 32 15.68 -2.40 3.51
CA GLN A 32 17.10 -2.06 3.30
C GLN A 32 17.26 -0.67 2.65
N ASN A 33 16.42 -0.34 1.68
CA ASN A 33 16.43 1.00 1.06
C ASN A 33 16.07 2.11 2.05
N VAL A 34 15.11 1.87 2.97
CA VAL A 34 14.81 2.80 4.06
C VAL A 34 16.04 3.00 4.94
N LYS A 35 16.73 1.92 5.32
CA LYS A 35 17.97 2.01 6.10
C LYS A 35 19.01 2.89 5.40
N LEU A 36 19.27 2.65 4.12
CA LEU A 36 20.18 3.48 3.31
C LEU A 36 19.71 4.93 3.23
N GLY A 37 18.40 5.17 3.12
CA GLY A 37 17.82 6.50 3.10
C GLY A 37 17.94 7.26 4.41
N LEU A 38 17.94 6.56 5.55
CA LEU A 38 18.21 7.17 6.87
C LEU A 38 19.67 7.59 7.03
N GLU A 39 20.60 6.89 6.36
CA GLU A 39 22.04 7.18 6.39
C GLU A 39 22.45 8.27 5.39
N ARG A 40 21.61 8.57 4.38
CA ARG A 40 21.87 9.55 3.33
C ARG A 40 21.45 10.96 3.74
N ASP A 41 22.26 11.95 3.40
CA ASP A 41 21.93 13.38 3.54
C ASP A 41 21.03 13.86 2.37
N SER A 42 19.83 13.29 2.31
CA SER A 42 18.80 13.64 1.32
C SER A 42 17.43 13.39 1.93
N GLU A 43 16.70 14.48 2.20
CA GLU A 43 15.33 14.40 2.70
C GLU A 43 14.41 13.82 1.64
N ILE A 44 14.63 14.16 0.36
CA ILE A 44 13.87 13.63 -0.76
C ILE A 44 14.01 12.10 -0.84
N PHE A 45 15.24 11.59 -0.83
CA PHE A 45 15.50 10.16 -0.94
C PHE A 45 14.97 9.39 0.28
N ARG A 46 15.13 9.96 1.49
CA ARG A 46 14.57 9.40 2.72
C ARG A 46 13.03 9.32 2.67
N SER A 47 12.36 10.41 2.29
CA SER A 47 10.90 10.42 2.17
C SER A 47 10.39 9.46 1.09
N PHE A 48 11.10 9.33 -0.03
CA PHE A 48 10.74 8.38 -1.08
C PHE A 48 10.83 6.93 -0.62
N THR A 49 11.98 6.54 -0.05
CA THR A 49 12.20 5.16 0.40
C THR A 49 11.22 4.76 1.50
N GLN A 50 10.89 5.68 2.41
CA GLN A 50 9.84 5.47 3.41
C GLN A 50 8.44 5.35 2.80
N LEU A 51 8.09 6.19 1.82
CA LEU A 51 6.81 6.07 1.10
C LEU A 51 6.70 4.73 0.38
N GLN A 52 7.73 4.34 -0.37
CA GLN A 52 7.75 3.07 -1.10
C GLN A 52 7.60 1.88 -0.16
N PHE A 53 8.40 1.84 0.91
CA PHE A 53 8.31 0.79 1.92
C PHE A 53 6.91 0.73 2.54
N PHE A 54 6.35 1.88 2.93
CA PHE A 54 5.03 1.92 3.55
C PHE A 54 3.92 1.42 2.62
N VAL A 55 3.92 1.82 1.34
CA VAL A 55 2.97 1.31 0.34
C VAL A 55 3.07 -0.21 0.19
N LEU A 56 4.29 -0.75 0.15
CA LEU A 56 4.52 -2.19 0.05
C LEU A 56 4.08 -2.95 1.31
N THR A 57 4.28 -2.37 2.50
CA THR A 57 3.79 -2.95 3.76
C THR A 57 2.26 -3.05 3.75
N VAL A 58 1.57 -1.96 3.40
CA VAL A 58 0.10 -1.93 3.38
C VAL A 58 -0.45 -2.91 2.34
N ASP A 59 0.16 -3.01 1.15
CA ASP A 59 -0.21 -3.99 0.14
C ASP A 59 -0.02 -5.44 0.64
N PHE A 60 1.14 -5.73 1.25
CA PHE A 60 1.44 -7.06 1.80
C PHE A 60 0.46 -7.45 2.91
N ASP A 61 0.26 -6.59 3.90
CA ASP A 61 -0.65 -6.85 5.03
C ASP A 61 -2.08 -7.09 4.53
N MET A 62 -2.54 -6.31 3.54
CA MET A 62 -3.86 -6.46 2.96
C MET A 62 -4.02 -7.80 2.23
N ARG A 63 -3.00 -8.28 1.51
CA ARG A 63 -3.01 -9.61 0.88
C ARG A 63 -3.00 -10.74 1.89
N VAL A 64 -2.19 -10.63 2.95
CA VAL A 64 -2.16 -11.63 4.04
C VAL A 64 -3.52 -11.71 4.72
N MET A 65 -4.14 -10.57 5.06
CA MET A 65 -5.45 -10.54 5.70
C MET A 65 -6.57 -11.06 4.79
N LEU A 66 -6.58 -10.67 3.51
CA LEU A 66 -7.54 -11.21 2.53
C LEU A 66 -7.39 -12.72 2.37
N ARG A 67 -6.17 -13.21 2.25
CA ARG A 67 -5.91 -14.64 2.17
C ARG A 67 -6.41 -15.36 3.42
N ALA A 68 -6.06 -14.88 4.62
CA ALA A 68 -6.51 -15.48 5.88
C ALA A 68 -8.04 -15.54 5.99
N LEU A 69 -8.72 -14.45 5.58
CA LEU A 69 -10.17 -14.36 5.55
C LEU A 69 -10.83 -15.39 4.62
N LEU A 70 -10.19 -15.66 3.48
CA LEU A 70 -10.71 -16.62 2.49
C LEU A 70 -10.46 -18.07 2.91
N VAL A 71 -9.24 -18.40 3.37
CA VAL A 71 -8.80 -19.79 3.59
C VAL A 71 -9.10 -20.34 4.98
N ASP A 72 -9.21 -19.50 6.00
CA ASP A 72 -9.32 -19.95 7.39
C ASP A 72 -10.62 -19.45 8.06
N PRO A 73 -11.65 -20.32 8.16
CA PRO A 73 -12.90 -19.98 8.82
C PRO A 73 -12.78 -19.49 10.26
N GLN A 74 -11.79 -19.98 11.01
CA GLN A 74 -11.61 -19.64 12.43
C GLN A 74 -11.05 -18.24 12.60
N ASN A 75 -10.23 -17.79 11.65
CA ASN A 75 -9.58 -16.48 11.68
C ASN A 75 -10.39 -15.36 11.01
N ARG A 76 -11.53 -15.67 10.35
CA ARG A 76 -12.33 -14.69 9.57
C ARG A 76 -12.64 -13.40 10.30
N LEU A 77 -13.12 -13.48 11.54
CA LEU A 77 -13.52 -12.30 12.31
C LEU A 77 -12.34 -11.36 12.60
N THR A 78 -11.19 -11.95 12.93
CA THR A 78 -9.95 -11.22 13.22
C THR A 78 -9.33 -10.67 11.95
N ALA A 79 -9.25 -11.49 10.89
CA ALA A 79 -8.73 -11.10 9.59
C ALA A 79 -9.55 -9.95 8.98
N GLU A 80 -10.89 -10.00 9.04
CA GLU A 80 -11.74 -8.90 8.54
C GLU A 80 -11.52 -7.60 9.33
N LYS A 81 -11.35 -7.70 10.65
CA LYS A 81 -11.08 -6.54 11.51
C LYS A 81 -9.76 -5.86 11.14
N PHE A 82 -8.69 -6.63 10.99
CA PHE A 82 -7.39 -6.10 10.58
C PHE A 82 -7.39 -5.63 9.12
N LEU A 83 -8.08 -6.33 8.22
CA LEU A 83 -8.23 -5.89 6.83
C LEU A 83 -8.89 -4.51 6.73
N ALA A 84 -9.91 -4.26 7.54
CA ALA A 84 -10.55 -2.95 7.60
C ALA A 84 -9.63 -1.87 8.19
N LEU A 85 -8.75 -2.21 9.13
CA LEU A 85 -7.72 -1.29 9.60
C LEU A 85 -6.72 -0.97 8.49
N THR A 86 -6.22 -1.98 7.78
CA THR A 86 -5.27 -1.80 6.67
C THR A 86 -5.87 -0.95 5.54
N LEU A 87 -7.19 -1.05 5.30
CA LEU A 87 -7.91 -0.18 4.38
C LEU A 87 -7.90 1.30 4.82
N GLU A 88 -8.03 1.54 6.12
CA GLU A 88 -7.95 2.90 6.68
C GLU A 88 -6.52 3.45 6.58
N GLU A 89 -5.51 2.63 6.87
CA GLU A 89 -4.11 3.00 6.68
C GLU A 89 -3.77 3.29 5.20
N ALA A 90 -4.32 2.50 4.28
CA ALA A 90 -4.19 2.73 2.85
C ALA A 90 -4.78 4.08 2.40
N ASP A 91 -5.84 4.55 3.08
CA ASP A 91 -6.46 5.83 2.76
C ASP A 91 -5.76 7.03 3.43
N GLU A 92 -5.69 7.03 4.76
CA GLU A 92 -5.20 8.15 5.55
C GLU A 92 -3.66 8.22 5.54
N SER A 93 -3.00 7.10 5.86
CA SER A 93 -1.55 7.08 6.10
C SER A 93 -0.74 7.13 4.80
N VAL A 94 -1.14 6.40 3.74
CA VAL A 94 -0.45 6.50 2.44
C VAL A 94 -0.58 7.93 1.88
N GLY A 95 -1.76 8.55 2.01
CA GLY A 95 -1.95 9.96 1.65
C GLY A 95 -1.04 10.91 2.45
N GLY A 96 -0.86 10.65 3.75
CA GLY A 96 0.10 11.36 4.60
C GLY A 96 1.55 11.23 4.11
N MET A 97 1.96 10.01 3.74
CA MET A 97 3.32 9.75 3.22
C MET A 97 3.56 10.43 1.87
N ILE A 98 2.58 10.42 0.97
CA ILE A 98 2.62 11.16 -0.30
C ILE A 98 2.80 12.66 -0.05
N ASN A 99 2.04 13.23 0.89
CA ASN A 99 2.16 14.64 1.27
C ASN A 99 3.54 14.96 1.86
N GLY A 100 4.11 14.04 2.65
CA GLY A 100 5.47 14.14 3.19
C GLY A 100 6.52 14.22 2.09
N PHE A 101 6.46 13.31 1.11
CA PHE A 101 7.35 13.33 -0.04
C PHE A 101 7.19 14.62 -0.87
N ASN A 102 5.95 15.02 -1.17
CA ASN A 102 5.66 16.28 -1.87
C ASN A 102 6.24 17.50 -1.13
N LYS A 103 6.21 17.50 0.20
CA LYS A 103 6.81 18.56 1.02
C LYS A 103 8.33 18.57 0.88
N ALA A 104 8.98 17.42 0.97
CA ALA A 104 10.43 17.30 0.77
C ALA A 104 10.87 17.82 -0.61
N MET A 105 10.13 17.44 -1.67
CA MET A 105 10.39 17.88 -3.04
C MET A 105 10.29 19.41 -3.23
N ARG A 106 9.41 20.07 -2.47
CA ARG A 106 9.20 21.53 -2.54
C ARG A 106 10.24 22.31 -1.74
N LEU A 107 10.58 21.82 -0.55
CA LEU A 107 11.43 22.55 0.39
C LEU A 107 12.94 22.33 0.13
N SER A 108 13.31 21.22 -0.49
CA SER A 108 14.70 20.79 -0.57
C SER A 108 15.21 20.93 -2.02
N SER A 109 15.19 22.17 -2.54
CA SER A 109 15.55 22.47 -3.94
C SER A 109 17.02 22.20 -4.29
N LYS A 110 17.90 22.14 -3.27
CA LYS A 110 19.33 21.81 -3.40
C LYS A 110 19.67 20.38 -2.95
N ASP A 111 18.65 19.56 -2.70
CA ASP A 111 18.82 18.19 -2.22
C ASP A 111 19.44 17.32 -3.31
N SER A 112 20.50 16.58 -2.95
CA SER A 112 21.24 15.70 -3.86
C SER A 112 20.38 14.58 -4.48
N GLY A 113 19.25 14.26 -3.85
CA GLY A 113 18.28 13.29 -4.35
C GLY A 113 17.34 13.84 -5.42
N ARG A 114 17.24 15.17 -5.62
CA ARG A 114 16.24 15.78 -6.51
C ARG A 114 16.32 15.25 -7.95
N ASP A 115 17.53 15.11 -8.49
CA ASP A 115 17.75 14.68 -9.87
C ASP A 115 17.58 13.17 -10.06
N LEU A 116 17.42 12.41 -8.98
CA LEU A 116 17.16 10.97 -9.04
C LEU A 116 15.68 10.66 -9.35
N PHE A 117 14.80 11.67 -9.32
CA PHE A 117 13.35 11.47 -9.41
C PHE A 117 12.72 12.25 -10.55
N ASP A 118 11.84 11.58 -11.30
CA ASP A 118 10.91 12.20 -12.23
C ASP A 118 9.66 12.67 -11.48
N ILE A 119 9.61 13.98 -11.24
CA ILE A 119 8.54 14.64 -10.46
C ILE A 119 7.21 14.64 -11.22
N GLU A 120 7.26 14.83 -12.53
CA GLU A 120 6.05 14.86 -13.36
C GLU A 120 5.41 13.48 -13.37
N ARG A 121 6.24 12.44 -13.50
CA ARG A 121 5.78 11.07 -13.38
C ARG A 121 5.22 10.75 -12.00
N PHE A 122 5.90 11.17 -10.92
CA PHE A 122 5.37 10.98 -9.57
C PHE A 122 3.99 11.62 -9.41
N THR A 123 3.83 12.86 -9.89
CA THR A 123 2.55 13.59 -9.81
C THR A 123 1.43 12.86 -10.55
N GLU A 124 1.75 12.25 -11.69
CA GLU A 124 0.78 11.46 -12.45
C GLU A 124 0.41 10.15 -11.73
N GLU A 125 1.36 9.43 -11.14
CA GLU A 125 1.07 8.20 -10.38
C GLU A 125 0.27 8.53 -9.10
N GLU A 126 0.56 9.64 -8.42
CA GLU A 126 -0.24 10.16 -7.31
C GLU A 126 -1.70 10.41 -7.74
N ARG A 127 -1.90 11.05 -8.89
CA ARG A 127 -3.23 11.36 -9.42
C ARG A 127 -4.03 10.08 -9.71
N LYS A 128 -3.39 9.07 -10.32
CA LYS A 128 -4.02 7.77 -10.58
C LYS A 128 -4.41 7.07 -9.29
N PHE A 129 -3.50 7.00 -8.32
CA PHE A 129 -3.79 6.41 -7.01
C PHE A 129 -4.98 7.12 -6.34
N LYS A 130 -4.99 8.45 -6.31
CA LYS A 130 -6.10 9.23 -5.75
C LYS A 130 -7.44 8.96 -6.44
N GLN A 131 -7.41 8.82 -7.76
CA GLN A 131 -8.60 8.52 -8.56
C GLN A 131 -9.10 7.09 -8.32
N ALA A 132 -8.20 6.11 -8.19
CA ALA A 132 -8.56 4.72 -7.90
C ALA A 132 -9.19 4.57 -6.50
N MET A 133 -8.67 5.31 -5.50
CA MET A 133 -9.22 5.31 -4.14
C MET A 133 -10.54 6.10 -4.00
N LYS A 134 -10.96 6.86 -5.03
CA LYS A 134 -12.09 7.79 -4.95
C LYS A 134 -13.41 7.11 -4.59
N GLU A 135 -13.69 5.93 -5.14
CA GLU A 135 -14.95 5.22 -4.87
C GLU A 135 -15.11 4.86 -3.38
N MET A 136 -14.02 4.38 -2.76
CA MET A 136 -14.02 4.08 -1.33
C MET A 136 -14.16 5.35 -0.48
N ARG A 137 -13.43 6.41 -0.84
CA ARG A 137 -13.47 7.71 -0.13
C ARG A 137 -14.84 8.38 -0.18
N ASP A 138 -15.57 8.21 -1.28
CA ASP A 138 -16.89 8.80 -1.47
C ASP A 138 -18.01 8.00 -0.76
N ASP A 139 -17.75 6.74 -0.37
CA ASP A 139 -18.69 5.92 0.40
C ASP A 139 -18.70 6.34 1.88
N LYS A 140 -19.63 7.23 2.22
CA LYS A 140 -19.74 7.81 3.58
C LYS A 140 -20.09 6.77 4.64
N GLU A 141 -20.94 5.79 4.31
CA GLU A 141 -21.36 4.76 5.25
C GLU A 141 -20.19 3.82 5.56
N PHE A 142 -19.47 3.40 4.52
CA PHE A 142 -18.28 2.58 4.68
C PHE A 142 -17.18 3.30 5.49
N ASN A 143 -16.91 4.58 5.20
CA ASN A 143 -15.90 5.34 5.94
C ASN A 143 -16.27 5.57 7.41
N GLN A 144 -17.56 5.69 7.75
CA GLN A 144 -17.99 5.71 9.14
C GLN A 144 -17.65 4.39 9.85
N ILE A 145 -17.85 3.26 9.16
CA ILE A 145 -17.49 1.93 9.67
C ILE A 145 -15.97 1.82 9.87
N LEU A 146 -15.14 2.23 8.88
CA LEU A 146 -13.68 2.20 8.99
C LEU A 146 -13.18 3.01 10.21
N ARG A 147 -13.71 4.23 10.41
CA ARG A 147 -13.34 5.07 11.56
C ARG A 147 -13.73 4.44 12.90
N LEU A 148 -14.89 3.81 12.98
CA LEU A 148 -15.29 3.06 14.18
C LEU A 148 -14.31 1.92 14.45
N ILE A 149 -13.88 1.18 13.42
CA ILE A 149 -12.91 0.08 13.54
C ILE A 149 -11.55 0.59 13.99
N ARG A 150 -11.03 1.68 13.41
CA ARG A 150 -9.78 2.30 13.87
C ARG A 150 -9.84 2.64 15.35
N ASN A 151 -10.89 3.36 15.76
CA ASN A 151 -11.09 3.73 17.16
C ASN A 151 -11.24 2.50 18.07
N THR A 152 -11.73 1.38 17.54
CA THR A 152 -11.82 0.09 18.23
C THR A 152 -10.46 -0.55 18.46
N VAL A 153 -9.62 -0.62 17.41
CA VAL A 153 -8.30 -1.25 17.46
C VAL A 153 -7.32 -0.39 18.25
N SER A 154 -7.27 0.91 17.97
CA SER A 154 -6.45 1.86 18.73
C SER A 154 -6.83 1.85 20.22
N GLY A 155 -8.13 1.77 20.55
CA GLY A 155 -8.60 1.65 21.93
C GLY A 155 -8.27 0.30 22.60
N HIS A 156 -8.12 -0.79 21.83
CA HIS A 156 -7.71 -2.11 22.34
C HIS A 156 -6.21 -2.16 22.71
N ILE A 157 -5.37 -1.46 21.96
CA ILE A 157 -3.92 -1.40 22.20
C ILE A 157 -3.62 -0.41 23.33
N VAL A 158 -4.42 0.65 23.46
CA VAL A 158 -4.23 1.73 24.44
C VAL A 158 -5.33 1.73 25.50
N GLY A 159 -5.65 0.57 26.09
CA GLY A 159 -6.34 0.42 27.39
C GLY A 159 -7.62 1.24 27.68
N ASP A 160 -8.34 1.74 26.68
CA ASP A 160 -9.45 2.68 26.88
C ASP A 160 -10.81 1.97 26.86
N LYS A 161 -11.74 2.38 27.74
CA LYS A 161 -13.09 1.79 27.89
C LYS A 161 -13.88 1.84 26.57
N VAL A 162 -13.61 2.85 25.76
CA VAL A 162 -14.19 3.03 24.42
C VAL A 162 -13.77 1.90 23.47
N GLY A 163 -12.52 1.42 23.56
CA GLY A 163 -12.01 0.34 22.71
C GLY A 163 -12.67 -1.02 22.97
N ILE A 164 -13.04 -1.29 24.22
CA ILE A 164 -13.78 -2.51 24.61
C ILE A 164 -15.20 -2.47 24.05
N GLN A 165 -15.91 -1.34 24.24
CA GLN A 165 -17.28 -1.17 23.74
C GLN A 165 -17.35 -1.30 22.22
N ASN A 166 -16.44 -0.67 21.50
CA ASN A 166 -16.45 -0.75 20.03
C ASN A 166 -16.07 -2.16 19.52
N SER A 167 -15.24 -2.92 20.26
CA SER A 167 -14.96 -4.31 19.88
C SER A 167 -16.16 -5.22 20.11
N ALA A 168 -16.91 -5.00 21.19
CA ALA A 168 -18.17 -5.70 21.40
C ALA A 168 -19.15 -5.39 20.26
N ILE A 169 -19.28 -4.11 19.85
CA ILE A 169 -20.10 -3.69 18.72
C ILE A 169 -19.67 -4.43 17.44
N TRP A 170 -18.37 -4.50 17.12
CA TRP A 170 -17.87 -5.22 15.95
C TRP A 170 -18.25 -6.70 15.94
N VAL A 171 -18.05 -7.41 17.06
CA VAL A 171 -18.42 -8.83 17.15
C VAL A 171 -19.93 -9.01 16.93
N LEU A 172 -20.73 -8.12 17.50
CA LEU A 172 -22.20 -8.17 17.39
C LEU A 172 -22.69 -7.86 15.98
N THR A 173 -22.09 -6.90 15.26
CA THR A 173 -22.46 -6.58 13.87
C THR A 173 -22.07 -7.69 12.88
N ARG A 174 -21.21 -8.63 13.30
CA ARG A 174 -20.78 -9.82 12.52
C ARG A 174 -21.42 -11.12 13.00
N LYS A 175 -22.43 -11.06 13.85
CA LYS A 175 -23.14 -12.24 14.34
C LYS A 175 -23.94 -12.94 13.23
N ASP A 176 -24.64 -12.16 12.41
CA ASP A 176 -25.57 -12.68 11.41
C ASP A 176 -24.98 -12.67 9.98
N VAL A 177 -23.72 -12.24 9.83
CA VAL A 177 -23.02 -12.28 8.55
C VAL A 177 -22.62 -13.73 8.24
N PRO A 178 -23.04 -14.32 7.10
CA PRO A 178 -22.61 -15.65 6.71
C PRO A 178 -21.09 -15.75 6.68
N ARG A 179 -20.53 -16.61 7.52
CA ARG A 179 -19.08 -16.79 7.63
C ARG A 179 -18.58 -17.87 6.68
N ASN A 180 -19.22 -18.06 5.54
CA ASN A 180 -18.71 -18.91 4.45
C ASN A 180 -17.95 -18.02 3.43
N VAL A 181 -17.32 -18.64 2.44
CA VAL A 181 -16.51 -17.92 1.44
C VAL A 181 -17.38 -16.95 0.63
N GLU A 182 -18.60 -17.34 0.28
CA GLU A 182 -19.55 -16.49 -0.45
C GLU A 182 -19.92 -15.22 0.34
N GLY A 183 -20.24 -15.38 1.63
CA GLY A 183 -20.54 -14.26 2.52
C GLY A 183 -19.35 -13.32 2.68
N VAL A 184 -18.13 -13.86 2.79
CA VAL A 184 -16.89 -13.07 2.76
C VAL A 184 -16.76 -12.27 1.46
N MET A 185 -16.93 -12.91 0.31
CA MET A 185 -16.81 -12.26 -1.01
C MET A 185 -17.89 -11.19 -1.25
N SER A 186 -19.03 -11.29 -0.57
CA SER A 186 -20.08 -10.26 -0.60
C SER A 186 -19.80 -9.05 0.29
N SER A 187 -18.76 -9.08 1.13
CA SER A 187 -18.44 -8.00 2.06
C SER A 187 -17.91 -6.75 1.33
N HIS A 188 -18.41 -5.57 1.71
CA HIS A 188 -17.86 -4.28 1.26
C HIS A 188 -16.39 -4.12 1.65
N VAL A 189 -15.96 -4.68 2.80
CA VAL A 189 -14.55 -4.68 3.23
C VAL A 189 -13.70 -5.42 2.20
N VAL A 190 -14.14 -6.60 1.75
CA VAL A 190 -13.41 -7.39 0.76
C VAL A 190 -13.41 -6.70 -0.60
N ARG A 191 -14.56 -6.18 -1.05
CA ARG A 191 -14.67 -5.44 -2.31
C ARG A 191 -13.69 -4.26 -2.37
N TYR A 192 -13.68 -3.42 -1.34
CA TYR A 192 -12.78 -2.27 -1.29
C TYR A 192 -11.33 -2.69 -1.10
N ALA A 193 -11.04 -3.73 -0.33
CA ALA A 193 -9.67 -4.24 -0.19
C ALA A 193 -9.10 -4.71 -1.54
N VAL A 194 -9.87 -5.47 -2.34
CA VAL A 194 -9.41 -5.91 -3.66
C VAL A 194 -9.17 -4.72 -4.60
N SER A 195 -10.06 -3.72 -4.59
CA SER A 195 -9.87 -2.49 -5.37
C SER A 195 -8.63 -1.70 -4.92
N THR A 196 -8.43 -1.58 -3.60
CA THR A 196 -7.29 -0.87 -3.01
C THR A 196 -5.98 -1.59 -3.28
N LEU A 197 -5.95 -2.93 -3.27
CA LEU A 197 -4.77 -3.70 -3.69
C LEU A 197 -4.36 -3.37 -5.12
N GLY A 198 -5.32 -3.30 -6.06
CA GLY A 198 -5.03 -2.88 -7.43
C GLY A 198 -4.41 -1.47 -7.47
N ALA A 199 -4.96 -0.53 -6.71
CA ALA A 199 -4.44 0.83 -6.63
C ALA A 199 -3.03 0.91 -6.01
N LEU A 200 -2.78 0.15 -4.95
CA LEU A 200 -1.47 0.09 -4.28
C LEU A 200 -0.42 -0.56 -5.17
N ASP A 201 -0.77 -1.66 -5.84
CA ASP A 201 0.13 -2.36 -6.78
C ASP A 201 0.52 -1.46 -7.94
N GLU A 202 -0.45 -0.82 -8.60
CA GLU A 202 -0.19 0.14 -9.68
C GLU A 202 0.69 1.31 -9.21
N PHE A 203 0.42 1.83 -8.01
CA PHE A 203 1.16 2.93 -7.43
C PHE A 203 2.59 2.52 -7.06
N ALA A 204 2.80 1.35 -6.44
CA ALA A 204 4.12 0.82 -6.10
C ALA A 204 5.00 0.64 -7.35
N HIS A 205 4.45 0.05 -8.41
CA HIS A 205 5.12 -0.03 -9.70
C HIS A 205 5.35 1.36 -10.31
N GLY A 206 4.41 2.29 -10.13
CA GLY A 206 4.56 3.70 -10.51
C GLY A 206 5.75 4.37 -9.84
N LEU A 207 5.88 4.24 -8.52
CA LEU A 207 6.98 4.78 -7.73
C LEU A 207 8.34 4.28 -8.21
N GLN A 208 8.47 2.97 -8.49
CA GLN A 208 9.70 2.41 -9.03
C GLN A 208 10.11 3.08 -10.34
N ARG A 209 9.15 3.39 -11.20
CA ARG A 209 9.41 4.03 -12.49
C ARG A 209 9.68 5.54 -12.37
N CYS A 210 9.43 6.14 -11.22
CA CYS A 210 9.79 7.54 -10.93
C CYS A 210 11.28 7.70 -10.64
N LEU A 211 11.98 6.62 -10.28
CA LEU A 211 13.43 6.64 -10.21
C LEU A 211 13.99 6.79 -11.63
N GLN A 212 14.73 7.87 -11.86
CA GLN A 212 15.50 8.00 -13.09
C GLN A 212 16.61 6.95 -13.02
N GLN A 213 16.46 5.87 -13.79
CA GLN A 213 17.60 4.97 -14.02
C GLN A 213 18.73 5.84 -14.56
N GLU A 214 19.90 5.79 -13.89
CA GLU A 214 21.12 6.37 -14.45
C GLU A 214 21.17 5.96 -15.92
N ARG A 215 21.18 6.94 -16.82
CA ARG A 215 21.57 6.70 -18.21
C ARG A 215 23.00 6.16 -18.16
N THR A 216 23.13 4.85 -18.05
CA THR A 216 24.33 4.11 -18.40
C THR A 216 24.41 4.13 -19.92
N ASN A 217 24.67 5.32 -20.47
CA ASN A 217 25.17 5.45 -21.82
C ASN A 217 26.69 5.39 -21.72
N ASP A 218 27.22 4.23 -22.13
CA ASP A 218 28.23 4.14 -23.18
C ASP A 218 29.20 5.31 -23.28
N ASN A 219 30.37 5.13 -22.66
CA ASN A 219 31.63 5.66 -23.18
C ASN A 219 32.63 4.49 -23.33
N SER A 220 32.21 3.43 -24.02
CA SER A 220 33.12 2.58 -24.77
C SER A 220 33.18 3.12 -26.20
N HIS A 221 34.40 3.45 -26.63
CA HIS A 221 34.80 3.98 -27.95
C HIS A 221 35.03 5.50 -28.06
N GLN A 222 36.11 5.96 -27.45
CA GLN A 222 37.08 6.73 -28.23
C GLN A 222 38.36 5.91 -28.41
N SER A 223 38.38 5.22 -29.55
CA SER A 223 39.59 4.74 -30.20
C SER A 223 40.54 5.93 -30.41
N THR A 224 41.69 5.89 -29.74
CA THR A 224 42.89 6.61 -30.17
C THR A 224 44.08 5.67 -29.99
N ALA A 225 44.17 4.68 -30.88
CA ALA A 225 45.47 4.12 -31.21
C ALA A 225 46.23 5.13 -32.08
N PRO A 226 47.44 5.58 -31.69
CA PRO A 226 48.37 6.18 -32.64
C PRO A 226 49.09 5.07 -33.42
N PRO A 227 49.52 5.34 -34.67
CA PRO A 227 50.12 4.34 -35.54
C PRO A 227 51.52 3.94 -35.07
N ALA A 228 51.94 2.75 -35.50
CA ALA A 228 53.27 2.21 -35.31
C ALA A 228 54.38 3.18 -35.75
N VAL A 229 55.35 3.42 -34.86
CA VAL A 229 56.79 3.10 -35.00
C VAL A 229 57.34 2.83 -33.59
#